data_AF-A0A7J2Y9N3-F1
#
_entry.id   AF-A0A7J2Y9N3-F1
#
_cell.length_a   1.000
_cell.length_b   1.000
_cell.length_c   1.000
_cell.angle_alpha   90.00
_cell.angle_beta   90.00
_cell.angle_gamma   90.00
#
_symmetry.space_group_name_H-M   'P 1'
#
loop_
_entity.id
_entity.type
_entity.pdbx_description
1 polymer ?
#
loop_
_entity_poly.entity_id
_entity_poly.type
_entity_poly.pdbx_seq_one_letter_code
_entity_poly.pdbx_strand_id
1 'polypeptide(L)' 'MSARRKVFRIVLEPGEEEPTDWYVATSPDLPGLVTQGKGIDETVANVKDAISAFYDGNPPAYSLEVRVVVPV' A
#
# COMPACT_ATOMS: atom_id res chain seq x y z
N MET A 1 19.89 -19.11 5.89
CA MET A 1 19.68 -17.97 4.97
C MET A 1 19.08 -16.83 5.79
N SER A 2 19.76 -15.69 5.96
CA SER A 2 19.13 -14.51 6.58
C SER A 2 18.08 -13.94 5.62
N ALA A 3 16.81 -13.94 6.04
CA ALA A 3 15.76 -13.26 5.31
C ALA A 3 16.09 -11.76 5.23
N ARG A 4 16.23 -11.21 4.02
CA ARG A 4 16.41 -9.77 3.84
C ARG A 4 15.08 -9.09 4.13
N ARG A 5 15.07 -8.22 5.14
CA ARG A 5 13.90 -7.39 5.45
C ARG A 5 13.83 -6.22 4.48
N LYS A 6 12.70 -6.04 3.80
CA LYS A 6 12.42 -4.86 2.98
C LYS A 6 11.43 -3.91 3.69
N VAL A 7 11.59 -2.62 3.46
CA VAL A 7 10.60 -1.62 3.85
C VAL A 7 10.03 -1.02 2.57
N PHE A 8 8.70 -1.02 2.45
CA PHE A 8 8.01 -0.38 1.33
C PHE A 8 7.29 0.85 1.84
N ARG A 9 7.59 2.00 1.25
CA ARG A 9 6.85 3.25 1.48
C ARG A 9 5.55 3.18 0.72
N ILE A 10 4.45 3.39 1.43
CA ILE A 10 3.10 3.41 0.88
C ILE A 10 2.56 4.83 1.02
N VAL A 11 2.11 5.39 -0.08
CA VAL A 11 1.45 6.70 -0.12
C VAL A 11 -0.05 6.46 -0.21
N LEU A 12 -0.81 7.00 0.73
CA LEU A 12 -2.28 6.97 0.71
C LEU A 12 -2.82 8.36 0.39
N GLU A 13 -3.57 8.47 -0.69
CA GLU A 13 -4.28 9.68 -1.11
C GLU A 13 -5.79 9.42 -0.96
N PRO A 14 -6.60 10.38 -0.47
CA PRO A 14 -8.05 10.21 -0.47
C PRO A 14 -8.58 10.09 -1.90
N GLY A 15 -9.68 9.36 -2.06
CA GLY A 15 -10.40 9.27 -3.32
C GLY A 15 -10.92 10.63 -3.81
N GLU A 16 -11.27 10.70 -5.10
CA GLU A 16 -11.65 11.96 -5.76
C GLU A 16 -13.03 12.51 -5.35
N GLU A 17 -13.91 11.68 -4.78
CA GLU A 17 -15.25 12.09 -4.36
C GLU A 17 -15.21 12.76 -2.98
N GLU A 18 -15.97 13.85 -2.75
CA GLU A 18 -16.05 14.47 -1.42
C GLU A 18 -17.49 14.50 -0.88
N PRO A 19 -17.74 14.03 0.36
CA PRO A 19 -16.79 13.38 1.26
C PRO A 19 -16.53 11.92 0.84
N THR A 20 -15.27 11.50 0.82
CA THR A 20 -14.89 10.10 0.61
C THR A 20 -14.39 9.46 1.89
N ASP A 21 -14.66 8.17 2.01
CA ASP A 21 -14.04 7.28 2.97
C ASP A 21 -13.04 6.31 2.30
N TRP A 22 -12.68 6.55 1.04
CA TRP A 22 -11.74 5.74 0.26
C TRP A 22 -10.35 6.35 0.22
N TYR A 23 -9.36 5.47 0.17
CA TYR A 23 -7.96 5.83 -0.10
C TYR A 23 -7.43 5.04 -1.29
N VAL A 24 -6.71 5.73 -2.18
CA VAL A 24 -5.86 5.15 -3.20
C VAL A 24 -4.45 4.99 -2.63
N ALA A 25 -3.88 3.80 -2.77
CA ALA A 25 -2.54 3.47 -2.32
C ALA A 25 -1.59 3.27 -3.49
N THR A 26 -0.44 3.94 -3.43
CA THR A 26 0.67 3.77 -4.37
C THR A 26 1.99 3.57 -3.64
N SER A 27 3.03 3.08 -4.32
CA SER A 27 4.37 2.97 -3.74
C SER A 27 5.47 3.42 -4.70
N PRO A 28 6.33 4.37 -4.31
CA PRO A 28 7.53 4.69 -5.09
C PRO A 28 8.58 3.56 -5.04
N ASP A 29 8.53 2.68 -4.03
CA ASP A 29 9.46 1.56 -3.86
C ASP A 29 9.03 0.32 -4.65
N LEU A 30 7.77 0.28 -5.08
CA LEU A 30 7.21 -0.77 -5.91
C LEU A 30 6.41 -0.15 -7.07
N PRO A 31 7.09 0.34 -8.13
CA PRO A 31 6.43 0.92 -9.29
C PRO A 31 5.41 -0.05 -9.88
N GLY A 32 4.19 0.44 -10.13
CA GLY A 32 3.06 -0.37 -10.59
C GLY A 32 2.16 -0.90 -9.48
N LEU A 33 2.54 -0.75 -8.20
CA LEU A 33 1.59 -0.95 -7.09
C LEU A 33 0.57 0.19 -7.10
N VAL A 34 -0.66 -0.14 -7.47
CA VAL A 34 -1.84 0.71 -7.32
C VAL A 34 -2.98 -0.14 -6.80
N THR A 35 -3.56 0.25 -5.68
CA THR A 35 -4.77 -0.37 -5.12
C THR A 35 -5.59 0.68 -4.37
N GLN A 36 -6.78 0.33 -3.91
CA GLN A 36 -7.64 1.21 -3.14
C GLN A 36 -8.43 0.42 -2.11
N GLY A 37 -9.02 1.12 -1.14
CA GLY A 37 -9.87 0.50 -0.13
C GLY A 37 -10.64 1.55 0.67
N LYS A 38 -11.65 1.09 1.40
CA LYS A 38 -12.45 1.92 2.28
C LYS A 38 -11.77 2.06 3.64
N GLY A 39 -11.26 3.24 3.92
CA GLY A 39 -10.51 3.55 5.12
C GLY A 39 -9.09 2.96 5.11
N ILE A 40 -8.30 3.36 6.11
CA ILE A 40 -6.87 3.00 6.16
C ILE A 40 -6.65 1.49 6.28
N ASP A 41 -7.46 0.81 7.10
CA ASP A 41 -7.27 -0.61 7.40
C ASP A 41 -7.49 -1.51 6.17
N GLU A 42 -8.58 -1.29 5.43
CA GLU A 42 -8.86 -2.04 4.20
C GLU A 42 -7.80 -1.74 3.14
N THR A 43 -7.43 -0.47 2.97
CA THR A 43 -6.41 -0.08 2.00
C THR A 43 -5.05 -0.71 2.31
N VAL A 44 -4.66 -0.79 3.59
CA VAL A 44 -3.42 -1.47 4.01
C VAL A 44 -3.50 -2.99 3.79
N ALA A 45 -4.67 -3.61 4.00
CA ALA A 45 -4.87 -5.03 3.68
C ALA A 45 -4.68 -5.27 2.17
N ASN A 46 -5.31 -4.46 1.33
CA ASN A 46 -5.23 -4.56 -0.11
C ASN A 46 -3.79 -4.32 -0.63
N VAL A 47 -3.02 -3.44 0.02
CA VAL A 47 -1.58 -3.26 -0.26
C VAL A 47 -0.78 -4.53 0.03
N LYS A 48 -1.02 -5.19 1.17
CA LYS A 48 -0.33 -6.44 1.53
C LYS A 48 -0.64 -7.55 0.54
N ASP A 49 -1.89 -7.65 0.11
CA ASP A 49 -2.33 -8.64 -0.88
C ASP A 49 -1.70 -8.38 -2.24
N ALA A 50 -1.68 -7.13 -2.69
CA ALA A 50 -1.04 -6.73 -3.95
C ALA A 50 0.47 -6.99 -3.94
N ILE A 51 1.17 -6.69 -2.85
CA ILE A 51 2.61 -7.02 -2.69
C ILE A 51 2.81 -8.53 -2.72
N SER A 52 1.95 -9.30 -2.05
CA SER A 52 2.04 -10.76 -2.04
C SER A 52 1.83 -11.33 -3.43
N ALA A 53 0.82 -10.85 -4.17
CA ALA A 53 0.54 -11.25 -5.54
C ALA A 53 1.69 -10.91 -6.50
N PHE A 54 2.33 -9.74 -6.34
CA PHE A 54 3.49 -9.35 -7.13
C PHE A 54 4.67 -10.34 -7.00
N TYR A 55 4.80 -10.99 -5.84
CA TYR A 55 5.83 -11.99 -5.58
C TYR A 55 5.29 -13.43 -5.64
N ASP A 56 4.22 -13.67 -6.40
CA ASP A 56 3.57 -14.98 -6.57
C ASP A 56 3.22 -15.68 -5.24
N GLY A 57 2.76 -14.90 -4.26
CA GLY A 57 2.43 -15.38 -2.91
C GLY A 57 3.64 -15.65 -2.02
N ASN A 58 4.86 -15.39 -2.49
CA ASN A 58 6.10 -15.56 -1.73
C ASN A 58 6.83 -14.21 -1.52
N PRO A 59 6.19 -13.24 -0.85
CA PRO A 59 6.84 -11.96 -0.59
C PRO A 59 8.03 -12.15 0.37
N PRO A 60 9.10 -11.34 0.22
CA PRO A 60 10.18 -11.33 1.21
C PRO A 60 9.62 -10.87 2.57
N ALA A 61 10.31 -11.16 3.67
CA ALA A 61 9.95 -10.54 4.95
C ALA A 61 9.94 -9.00 4.80
N TYR A 62 8.83 -8.35 5.14
CA TYR A 62 8.66 -6.91 4.93
C TYR A 62 8.00 -6.19 6.10
N SER A 63 8.17 -4.87 6.11
CA SER A 63 7.33 -3.94 6.88
C SER A 63 6.86 -2.80 5.98
N LEU A 64 5.67 -2.29 6.24
CA LEU A 64 5.10 -1.16 5.50
C LEU A 64 5.34 0.13 6.28
N GLU A 65 5.87 1.14 5.60
CA GLU A 65 5.92 2.52 6.10
C GLU A 65 4.83 3.30 5.39
N VAL A 66 3.71 3.54 6.08
CA VAL A 66 2.54 4.20 5.49
C VAL A 66 2.61 5.70 5.73
N ARG A 67 2.43 6.48 4.67
CA ARG A 67 2.33 7.94 4.70
C ARG A 67 1.00 8.34 4.08
N VAL A 68 0.17 9.01 4.87
CA VAL A 68 -1.10 9.58 4.38
C VAL A 68 -0.81 10.98 3.87
N VAL A 69 -1.20 11.23 2.63
CA VAL A 69 -1.15 12.55 2.00
C VAL A 69 -2.59 13.00 1.84
N VAL A 70 -2.94 14.07 2.56
CA VAL A 70 -4.24 14.73 2.40
C VAL A 70 -3.99 15.94 1.50
N PRO A 71 -4.57 16.00 0.28
CA PRO A 71 -4.54 17.20 -0.52
C PRO A 71 -5.22 18.33 0.27
N VAL A 72 -4.51 19.45 0.39
CA VAL A 72 -4.99 20.71 0.99
C VAL A 72 -5.77 21.54 -0.01
#